data_AF-A0A9E5R864-F1
#
_entry.id   AF-A0A9E5R864-F1
#
_cell.length_a   1.000
_cell.length_b   1.000
_cell.length_c   1.000
_cell.angle_alpha   90.00
_cell.angle_beta   90.00
_cell.angle_gamma   90.00
#
_symmetry.space_group_name_H-M   'P 1'
#
loop_
_entity.id
_entity.type
_entity.pdbx_description
1 polymer ?
#
loop_
_entity_poly.entity_id
_entity_poly.type
_entity_poly.pdbx_seq_one_letter_code
_entity_poly.pdbx_strand_id
1 'polypeptide(L)'
;MALRHTEFMQRLAQRLPELLDSALGSYQWGETRWLCQIAFAQDRRLHYEVSRPYNRTGRVLEIGLHAETRSSTYNYQLLAALDRHLFEIRAQLGDGVHAEVWDRGWTKLYELHPDEPLTEAWLGEVAARYARFITIVQPIVQNITGEEEA
;
A
#
# COMPACT_ATOMS: atom_id res chain seq x y z
N MET A 1 -17.18 15.46 -12.62
CA MET A 1 -16.17 15.67 -13.67
C MET A 1 -14.99 14.73 -13.41
N ALA A 2 -14.27 14.29 -14.44
CA ALA A 2 -13.07 13.48 -14.26
C ALA A 2 -11.86 14.35 -13.93
N LEU A 3 -11.09 13.96 -12.91
CA LEU A 3 -9.84 14.56 -12.49
C LEU A 3 -8.70 14.11 -13.40
N ARG A 4 -7.67 14.94 -13.53
CA ARG A 4 -6.41 14.51 -14.13
C ARG A 4 -5.68 13.56 -13.17
N HIS A 5 -4.85 12.68 -13.71
CA HIS A 5 -4.12 11.69 -12.89
C HIS A 5 -3.31 12.32 -11.74
N THR A 6 -2.51 13.35 -12.04
CA THR A 6 -1.72 14.06 -11.04
C THR A 6 -2.61 14.70 -9.96
N GLU A 7 -3.74 15.28 -10.36
CA GLU A 7 -4.70 15.89 -9.45
C GLU A 7 -5.36 14.84 -8.54
N PHE A 8 -5.70 13.67 -9.10
CA PHE A 8 -6.21 12.54 -8.33
C PHE A 8 -5.20 12.10 -7.26
N MET A 9 -3.93 11.89 -7.62
CA MET A 9 -2.89 11.46 -6.68
C MET A 9 -2.60 12.50 -5.58
N GLN A 10 -2.55 13.78 -5.95
CA GLN A 10 -2.37 14.87 -4.99
C GLN A 10 -3.53 14.95 -4.00
N ARG A 11 -4.77 14.87 -4.48
CA ARG A 11 -5.95 14.95 -3.63
C ARG A 11 -6.16 13.69 -2.80
N LEU A 12 -5.71 12.53 -3.27
CA LEU A 12 -5.67 11.29 -2.49
C LEU A 12 -4.75 11.46 -1.28
N ALA A 13 -3.54 11.96 -1.53
CA ALA A 13 -2.55 12.20 -0.49
C ALA A 13 -3.04 13.19 0.59
N GLN A 14 -3.76 14.24 0.17
CA GLN A 14 -4.34 15.24 1.09
C GLN A 14 -5.45 14.69 1.98
N ARG A 15 -6.16 13.62 1.57
CA ARG A 15 -7.28 13.04 2.35
C ARG A 15 -6.81 12.01 3.38
N LEU A 16 -5.67 11.38 3.18
CA LEU A 16 -5.20 10.30 4.05
C LEU A 16 -5.00 10.70 5.52
N PRO A 17 -4.47 11.90 5.86
CA PRO A 17 -4.30 12.29 7.26
C PRO A 17 -5.60 12.33 8.07
N GLU A 18 -6.75 12.58 7.42
CA GLU A 18 -8.06 12.60 8.09
C GLU A 18 -8.64 11.21 8.32
N LEU A 19 -8.11 10.20 7.61
CA LEU A 19 -8.61 8.82 7.62
C LEU A 19 -7.71 7.86 8.41
N LEU A 20 -6.43 8.20 8.56
CA LEU A 20 -5.47 7.38 9.29
C LEU A 20 -5.55 7.65 10.79
N ASP A 21 -5.55 6.57 11.57
CA ASP A 21 -5.50 6.67 13.02
C ASP A 21 -4.11 7.15 13.47
N SER A 22 -4.08 8.19 14.29
CA SER A 22 -2.89 8.67 15.00
C SER A 22 -2.14 7.57 15.77
N ALA A 23 -2.82 6.49 16.18
CA ALA A 23 -2.21 5.34 16.84
C ALA A 23 -1.18 4.58 15.97
N LEU A 24 -1.22 4.75 14.64
CA LEU A 24 -0.26 4.13 13.72
C LEU A 24 1.15 4.75 13.79
N GLY A 25 1.30 5.87 14.49
CA GLY A 25 2.55 6.59 14.64
C GLY A 25 2.80 7.62 13.54
N SER A 26 4.01 8.19 13.53
CA SER A 26 4.41 9.15 12.51
C SER A 26 4.70 8.46 11.18
N TYR A 27 4.40 9.16 10.10
CA TYR A 27 4.68 8.70 8.74
C TYR A 27 5.18 9.85 7.87
N GLN A 28 5.91 9.47 6.84
CA GLN A 28 6.32 10.34 5.75
C GLN A 28 5.47 10.03 4.54
N TRP A 29 5.01 11.07 3.85
CA TRP A 29 4.24 10.91 2.63
C TRP A 29 4.95 11.60 1.47
N GLY A 30 4.65 11.14 0.27
CA GLY A 30 5.06 11.82 -0.95
C GLY A 30 4.26 11.33 -2.12
N GLU A 31 3.95 12.24 -3.03
CA GLU A 31 3.31 11.95 -4.29
C GLU A 31 4.25 12.21 -5.45
N THR A 32 4.04 11.46 -6.52
CA THR A 32 4.56 11.81 -7.83
C THR A 32 3.40 12.00 -8.79
N ARG A 33 3.68 12.33 -10.05
CA ARG A 33 2.63 12.33 -11.08
C ARG A 33 1.97 10.96 -11.29
N TRP A 34 2.53 9.88 -10.73
CA TRP A 34 2.14 8.50 -11.02
C TRP A 34 1.62 7.70 -9.84
N LEU A 35 1.93 8.12 -8.61
CA LEU A 35 1.59 7.35 -7.41
C LEU A 35 1.47 8.27 -6.19
N CYS A 36 0.80 7.76 -5.17
CA CYS A 36 0.76 8.31 -3.82
C CYS A 36 1.42 7.30 -2.88
N GLN A 37 2.43 7.71 -2.12
CA GLN A 37 3.22 6.85 -1.24
C GLN A 37 3.21 7.33 0.21
N ILE A 38 3.16 6.37 1.14
CA ILE A 38 3.30 6.58 2.59
C ILE A 38 4.30 5.58 3.16
N ALA A 39 5.27 6.05 3.93
CA ALA A 39 6.23 5.21 4.64
C ALA A 39 6.22 5.53 6.14
N PHE A 40 6.15 4.50 6.98
CA PHE A 40 6.23 4.63 8.45
C PHE A 40 7.66 4.40 8.97
N ALA A 41 8.46 3.63 8.23
CA ALA A 41 9.86 3.39 8.55
C ALA A 41 10.75 4.52 8.03
N GLN A 42 11.96 4.64 8.60
CA GLN A 42 12.96 5.57 8.11
C GLN A 42 13.48 5.19 6.71
N ASP A 43 13.62 3.89 6.41
CA ASP A 43 13.85 3.44 5.04
C ASP A 43 12.53 3.47 4.25
N ARG A 44 12.43 4.48 3.38
CA ARG A 44 11.26 4.71 2.51
C ARG A 44 11.05 3.64 1.44
N ARG A 45 11.92 2.63 1.36
CA ARG A 45 11.73 1.46 0.48
C ARG A 45 10.76 0.44 1.06
N LEU A 46 10.39 0.57 2.33
CA LEU A 46 9.22 -0.09 2.89
C LEU A 46 8.09 0.93 2.94
N HIS A 47 7.18 0.88 1.99
CA HIS A 47 6.16 1.90 1.81
C HIS A 47 4.86 1.31 1.31
N TYR A 48 3.77 1.97 1.68
CA TYR A 48 2.48 1.77 1.04
C TYR A 48 2.39 2.65 -0.19
N GLU A 49 1.69 2.21 -1.22
CA GLU A 49 1.36 3.05 -2.36
C GLU A 49 -0.01 2.77 -2.97
N VAL A 50 -0.53 3.81 -3.63
CA VAL A 50 -1.56 3.69 -4.67
C VAL A 50 -0.95 4.07 -6.00
N SER A 51 -1.04 3.16 -6.97
CA SER A 51 -0.50 3.34 -8.31
C SER A 51 -1.47 2.81 -9.37
N ARG A 52 -1.20 3.09 -10.65
CA ARG A 52 -2.02 2.61 -11.79
C ARG A 52 -1.17 1.83 -12.81
N PRO A 53 -0.67 0.64 -12.46
CA PRO A 53 0.16 -0.14 -13.36
C PRO A 53 -0.64 -0.70 -14.54
N TYR A 54 0.08 -1.16 -15.56
CA TYR A 54 -0.48 -1.99 -16.62
C TYR A 54 -0.19 -3.46 -16.33
N ASN A 55 -1.21 -4.30 -16.45
CA ASN A 55 -1.09 -5.75 -16.47
C ASN A 55 -1.51 -6.30 -17.84
N ARG A 56 -1.60 -7.63 -17.97
CA ARG A 56 -1.97 -8.30 -19.22
C ARG A 56 -3.38 -7.97 -19.72
N THR A 57 -4.27 -7.52 -18.84
CA THR A 57 -5.68 -7.21 -19.15
C THR A 57 -5.95 -5.72 -19.32
N GLY A 58 -4.95 -4.86 -19.06
CA GLY A 58 -5.08 -3.42 -19.21
C GLY A 58 -4.52 -2.67 -18.01
N ARG A 59 -4.97 -1.43 -17.85
CA ARG A 59 -4.64 -0.63 -16.67
C ARG A 59 -5.49 -1.11 -15.49
N VAL A 60 -4.90 -1.11 -14.31
CA VAL A 60 -5.56 -1.43 -13.03
C VAL A 60 -5.14 -0.39 -11.99
N LEU A 61 -5.90 -0.27 -10.91
CA LEU A 61 -5.47 0.49 -9.73
C LEU A 61 -4.93 -0.50 -8.70
N GLU A 62 -3.69 -0.29 -8.26
CA GLU A 62 -3.05 -1.10 -7.22
C GLU A 62 -3.04 -0.32 -5.91
N ILE A 63 -3.37 -1.02 -4.82
CA ILE A 63 -3.14 -0.56 -3.44
C ILE A 63 -2.25 -1.62 -2.80
N GLY A 64 -1.11 -1.23 -2.24
CA GLY A 64 -0.22 -2.23 -1.65
C GLY A 64 0.86 -1.69 -0.73
N LEU A 65 1.46 -2.60 0.03
CA LEU A 65 2.71 -2.46 0.76
C LEU A 65 3.83 -3.06 -0.09
N HIS A 66 4.87 -2.28 -0.33
CA HIS A 66 6.02 -2.62 -1.14
C HIS A 66 7.27 -2.67 -0.24
N ALA A 67 8.02 -3.77 -0.34
CA ALA A 67 9.33 -3.91 0.27
C ALA A 67 10.39 -3.99 -0.83
N GLU A 68 10.97 -2.82 -1.11
CA GLU A 68 11.92 -2.57 -2.20
C GLU A 68 13.34 -2.35 -1.67
N THR A 69 13.63 -2.84 -0.47
CA THR A 69 14.93 -2.63 0.17
C THR A 69 16.06 -3.25 -0.65
N ARG A 70 17.30 -2.84 -0.36
CA ARG A 70 18.50 -3.41 -1.02
C ARG A 70 18.77 -4.86 -0.58
N SER A 71 18.18 -5.30 0.52
CA SER A 71 18.35 -6.65 1.06
C SER A 71 17.18 -7.53 0.60
N SER A 72 17.41 -8.34 -0.43
CA SER A 72 16.41 -9.32 -0.88
C SER A 72 16.08 -10.33 0.23
N THR A 73 17.06 -10.69 1.06
CA THR A 73 16.84 -11.54 2.23
C THR A 73 15.81 -10.92 3.19
N TYR A 74 15.97 -9.64 3.53
CA TYR A 74 15.01 -8.93 4.37
C TYR A 74 13.62 -8.89 3.72
N ASN A 75 13.54 -8.54 2.44
CA ASN A 75 12.26 -8.50 1.73
C ASN A 75 11.56 -9.87 1.75
N TYR A 76 12.30 -10.97 1.56
CA TYR A 76 11.74 -12.33 1.60
C TYR A 76 11.33 -12.77 3.01
N GLN A 77 12.10 -12.39 4.04
CA GLN A 77 11.74 -12.66 5.44
C GLN A 77 10.46 -11.92 5.82
N LEU A 78 10.35 -10.64 5.46
CA LEU A 78 9.16 -9.83 5.67
C LEU A 78 7.96 -10.42 4.92
N LEU A 79 8.11 -10.80 3.64
CA LEU A 79 7.05 -11.44 2.87
C LEU A 79 6.59 -12.75 3.51
N ALA A 80 7.52 -13.62 3.90
CA ALA A 80 7.21 -14.88 4.55
C ALA A 80 6.52 -14.69 5.92
N ALA A 81 6.83 -13.60 6.62
CA ALA A 81 6.13 -13.23 7.84
C ALA A 81 4.71 -12.72 7.57
N LEU A 82 4.53 -11.83 6.59
CA LEU A 82 3.23 -11.35 6.17
C LEU A 82 2.33 -12.47 5.64
N ASP A 83 2.89 -13.45 4.92
CA ASP A 83 2.15 -14.60 4.40
C ASP A 83 1.50 -15.44 5.52
N ARG A 84 2.17 -15.56 6.68
CA ARG A 84 1.58 -16.21 7.87
C ARG A 84 0.34 -15.48 8.40
N HIS A 85 0.26 -14.17 8.18
CA HIS A 85 -0.89 -13.33 8.55
C HIS A 85 -1.89 -13.12 7.41
N LEU A 86 -1.63 -13.65 6.20
CA LEU A 86 -2.46 -13.37 5.02
C LEU A 86 -3.92 -13.80 5.21
N PHE A 87 -4.16 -14.87 5.98
CA PHE A 87 -5.51 -15.29 6.33
C PHE A 87 -6.26 -14.22 7.15
N GLU A 88 -5.62 -13.65 8.17
CA GLU A 88 -6.20 -12.61 9.04
C GLU A 88 -6.39 -11.30 8.27
N ILE A 89 -5.43 -10.95 7.42
CA ILE A 89 -5.50 -9.79 6.53
C ILE A 89 -6.69 -9.93 5.58
N ARG A 90 -6.85 -11.10 4.92
CA ARG A 90 -7.99 -11.36 4.02
C ARG A 90 -9.32 -11.42 4.74
N ALA A 91 -9.38 -11.93 5.98
CA ALA A 91 -10.60 -11.91 6.77
C ALA A 91 -11.13 -10.48 6.98
N GLN A 92 -10.23 -9.50 7.06
CA GLN A 92 -10.59 -8.10 7.21
C GLN A 92 -10.74 -7.38 5.86
N LEU A 93 -9.77 -7.52 4.96
CA LEU A 93 -9.72 -6.77 3.71
C LEU A 93 -10.51 -7.43 2.57
N GLY A 94 -10.71 -8.74 2.60
CA GLY A 94 -11.29 -9.55 1.54
C GLY A 94 -10.24 -10.37 0.79
N ASP A 95 -10.69 -11.36 0.03
CA ASP A 95 -9.82 -12.37 -0.59
C ASP A 95 -8.92 -11.85 -1.73
N GLY A 96 -9.17 -10.63 -2.21
CA GLY A 96 -8.41 -9.98 -3.29
C GLY A 96 -7.02 -9.46 -2.89
N VAL A 97 -6.59 -9.70 -1.66
CA VAL A 97 -5.23 -9.35 -1.19
C VAL A 97 -4.26 -10.49 -1.52
N HIS A 98 -3.13 -10.17 -2.13
CA HIS A 98 -2.10 -11.10 -2.58
C HIS A 98 -0.74 -10.71 -2.02
N ALA A 99 0.11 -11.71 -1.78
CA ALA A 99 1.48 -11.56 -1.33
C ALA A 99 2.40 -12.24 -2.35
N GLU A 100 3.37 -11.53 -2.94
CA GLU A 100 4.25 -12.10 -3.94
C GLU A 100 5.65 -11.44 -4.01
N VAL A 101 6.58 -12.16 -4.62
CA VAL A 101 7.84 -11.62 -5.15
C VAL A 101 7.56 -11.07 -6.54
N TRP A 102 7.99 -9.85 -6.87
CA TRP A 102 7.57 -9.21 -8.12
C TRP A 102 8.72 -8.69 -9.01
N ASP A 103 9.82 -8.16 -8.47
CA ASP A 103 11.00 -7.80 -9.29
C ASP A 103 12.27 -7.72 -8.43
N ARG A 104 13.44 -8.14 -8.95
CA ARG A 104 14.77 -7.94 -8.31
C ARG A 104 14.87 -8.30 -6.81
N GLY A 105 14.07 -9.26 -6.34
CA GLY A 105 13.99 -9.63 -4.92
C GLY A 105 13.21 -8.64 -4.05
N TRP A 106 12.43 -7.76 -4.66
CA TRP A 106 11.38 -6.98 -4.03
C TRP A 106 10.14 -7.83 -3.86
N THR A 107 9.39 -7.49 -2.82
CA THR A 107 8.16 -8.18 -2.48
C THR A 107 7.05 -7.16 -2.27
N LYS A 108 5.80 -7.62 -2.40
CA LYS A 108 4.64 -6.78 -2.15
C LYS A 108 3.49 -7.58 -1.57
N LEU A 109 2.70 -6.90 -0.75
CA LEU A 109 1.36 -7.28 -0.34
C LEU A 109 0.40 -6.28 -0.99
N TYR A 110 -0.49 -6.71 -1.87
CA TYR A 110 -1.25 -5.79 -2.72
C TYR A 110 -2.64 -6.32 -3.05
N GLU A 111 -3.48 -5.43 -3.54
CA GLU A 111 -4.76 -5.74 -4.16
C GLU A 111 -4.95 -4.90 -5.42
N LEU A 112 -5.77 -5.42 -6.34
CA LEU A 112 -6.07 -4.77 -7.59
C LEU A 112 -7.56 -4.40 -7.67
N HIS A 113 -7.81 -3.18 -8.11
CA HIS A 113 -9.14 -2.66 -8.37
C HIS A 113 -9.31 -2.37 -9.88
N PRO A 114 -10.55 -2.45 -10.40
CA PRO A 114 -10.85 -2.01 -11.74
C PRO A 114 -10.38 -0.58 -12.00
N ASP A 115 -9.96 -0.31 -13.23
CA ASP A 115 -9.53 1.03 -13.60
C ASP A 115 -10.73 1.94 -13.92
N GLU A 116 -11.31 2.52 -12.88
CA GLU A 116 -12.46 3.41 -12.98
C GLU A 116 -12.09 4.85 -13.41
N PRO A 117 -13.04 5.62 -13.98
CA PRO A 117 -12.86 7.04 -14.21
C PRO A 117 -12.49 7.77 -12.90
N LEU A 118 -11.44 8.59 -12.97
CA LEU A 118 -10.88 9.33 -11.83
C LEU A 118 -11.83 10.44 -11.36
N THR A 119 -12.93 10.10 -10.71
CA THR A 119 -13.94 11.04 -10.23
C THR A 119 -13.74 11.36 -8.76
N GLU A 120 -14.44 12.37 -8.26
CA GLU A 120 -14.46 12.70 -6.82
C GLU A 120 -14.99 11.56 -5.95
N ALA A 121 -15.98 10.82 -6.45
CA ALA A 121 -16.56 9.67 -5.77
C ALA A 121 -15.53 8.54 -5.67
N TRP A 122 -14.91 8.18 -6.81
CA TRP A 122 -13.86 7.17 -6.83
C TRP A 122 -12.65 7.55 -5.97
N LEU A 123 -12.27 8.83 -5.93
CA LEU A 123 -11.25 9.33 -5.01
C LEU A 123 -11.60 9.06 -3.54
N GLY A 124 -12.87 9.20 -3.16
CA GLY A 124 -13.35 8.86 -1.81
C GLY A 124 -13.24 7.39 -1.49
N GLU A 125 -13.65 6.54 -2.44
CA GLU A 125 -13.59 5.09 -2.29
C GLU A 125 -12.14 4.59 -2.18
N VAL A 126 -11.25 5.06 -3.07
CA VAL A 126 -9.82 4.73 -3.03
C VAL A 126 -9.17 5.24 -1.75
N ALA A 127 -9.46 6.47 -1.31
CA ALA A 127 -8.89 7.00 -0.07
C ALA A 127 -9.31 6.17 1.15
N ALA A 128 -10.61 5.84 1.25
CA ALA A 128 -11.13 5.00 2.33
C ALA A 128 -10.53 3.59 2.28
N ARG A 129 -10.41 2.99 1.10
CA ARG A 129 -9.83 1.66 0.93
C ARG A 129 -8.34 1.66 1.27
N TYR A 130 -7.61 2.67 0.83
CA TYR A 130 -6.18 2.80 1.08
C TYR A 130 -5.88 3.00 2.58
N ALA A 131 -6.62 3.90 3.24
CA ALA A 131 -6.52 4.07 4.69
C ALA A 131 -6.82 2.77 5.44
N ARG A 132 -7.89 2.06 5.05
CA ARG A 132 -8.25 0.76 5.65
C ARG A 132 -7.16 -0.29 5.45
N PHE A 133 -6.56 -0.37 4.26
CA PHE A 133 -5.46 -1.28 3.98
C PHE A 133 -4.29 -1.01 4.94
N ILE A 134 -3.87 0.26 5.07
CA ILE A 134 -2.80 0.68 5.98
C ILE A 134 -3.15 0.34 7.43
N THR A 135 -4.36 0.68 7.90
CA THR A 135 -4.78 0.44 9.29
C THR A 135 -4.72 -1.04 9.67
N ILE A 136 -5.02 -1.94 8.75
CA ILE A 136 -4.96 -3.39 9.01
C ILE A 136 -3.54 -3.93 8.93
N VAL A 137 -2.76 -3.51 7.94
CA VAL A 137 -1.45 -4.11 7.66
C VAL A 137 -0.34 -3.51 8.53
N GLN A 138 -0.39 -2.22 8.83
CA GLN A 138 0.69 -1.51 9.51
C GLN A 138 1.01 -2.04 10.92
N PRO A 139 0.03 -2.38 11.78
CA PRO A 139 0.32 -2.98 13.07
C PRO A 139 1.04 -4.34 12.95
N ILE A 140 0.69 -5.13 11.93
CA ILE A 140 1.34 -6.43 11.66
C ILE A 140 2.79 -6.20 11.23
N VAL A 141 3.02 -5.25 10.32
CA VAL A 141 4.39 -4.87 9.90
C VAL A 141 5.22 -4.43 11.10
N GLN A 142 4.68 -3.57 11.96
CA GLN A 142 5.36 -3.09 13.17
C GLN A 142 5.73 -4.21 14.12
N ASN A 143 4.83 -5.19 14.32
CA ASN A 143 5.14 -6.37 15.15
C ASN A 143 6.27 -7.20 14.52
N ILE A 144 6.20 -7.49 13.22
CA ILE A 144 7.24 -8.26 12.52
C ILE A 144 8.61 -7.57 12.60
N THR A 145 8.66 -6.27 12.30
CA THR A 145 9.93 -5.53 12.27
C THR A 145 10.45 -5.18 13.66
N GLY A 146 9.57 -5.07 14.66
CA GLY A 146 9.94 -4.84 16.05
C GLY A 146 10.46 -6.11 16.75
N GLU A 147 9.98 -7.29 16.35
CA GLU A 147 10.48 -8.59 16.81
C GLU A 147 11.91 -8.89 16.33
N GLU A 148 12.36 -8.30 15.21
CA GLU A 148 13.72 -8.49 14.70
C GLU A 148 14.78 -7.63 15.42
N GLU A 149 14.37 -6.59 16.16
CA GLU A 149 15.27 -5.72 16.93
C GLU A 149 15.43 -6.13 18.41
N ALA A 150 14.68 -7.13 18.88
CA ALA A 150 14.64 -7.62 20.28
C ALA A 150 15.39 -8.95 20.47
#